data_AF-A0A077PE94-F1
#
_entry.id   AF-A0A077PE94-F1
#
_cell.length_a   1.000
_cell.length_b   1.000
_cell.length_c   1.000
_cell.angle_alpha   90.00
_cell.angle_beta   90.00
_cell.angle_gamma   90.00
#
_symmetry.space_group_name_H-M   'P 1'
#
loop_
_entity.id
_entity.type
_entity.pdbx_description
1 polymer ?
#
loop_
_entity_poly.entity_id
_entity_poly.type
_entity_poly.pdbx_seq_one_letter_code
_entity_poly.pdbx_strand_id
1 'polypeptide(L)'
;MLVSRAGFSQMEFSIAFATVALVMIVVARFAKFFVSHWGIPGSFVRGLFVMMAGAIALAACATFPKPSFMTFVMPMWLIAVGMVLVVSVTANGALRDFGDATGTAVALYYSIQSLIVSGLGTLMTLVFDGDTAWPLVAYCFGMSAVSFIAFMVLKQKTR
;
A
#
# COMPACT_ATOMS: atom_id res chain seq x y z
N MET A 1 9.04 -16.05 10.93
CA MET A 1 9.03 -15.66 9.50
C MET A 1 8.06 -16.54 8.73
N LEU A 2 7.10 -15.94 8.00
CA LEU A 2 6.15 -16.60 7.06
C LEU A 2 6.78 -17.64 6.09
N VAL A 3 8.11 -17.59 5.93
CA VAL A 3 8.95 -18.53 5.19
C VAL A 3 8.98 -19.95 5.81
N SER A 4 8.83 -20.10 7.14
CA SER A 4 9.12 -21.38 7.81
C SER A 4 7.89 -22.28 8.07
N ARG A 5 6.65 -21.78 7.95
CA ARG A 5 5.44 -22.59 8.19
C ARG A 5 4.57 -22.88 6.97
N ALA A 6 4.85 -22.27 5.82
CA ALA A 6 4.02 -22.44 4.63
C ALA A 6 4.59 -23.41 3.59
N GLY A 7 5.79 -23.99 3.81
CA GLY A 7 6.41 -24.93 2.87
C GLY A 7 6.74 -24.34 1.49
N PHE A 8 6.71 -23.00 1.37
CA PHE A 8 6.98 -22.30 0.13
C PHE A 8 8.48 -22.31 -0.19
N SER A 9 8.79 -22.62 -1.44
CA SER A 9 10.14 -22.48 -1.98
C SER A 9 10.51 -21.00 -2.02
N GLN A 10 11.72 -20.64 -1.59
CA GLN A 10 12.29 -19.29 -1.71
C GLN A 10 12.16 -18.71 -3.13
N MET A 11 12.13 -19.59 -4.14
CA MET A 11 11.96 -19.23 -5.55
C MET A 11 10.53 -18.77 -5.86
N GLU A 12 9.51 -19.41 -5.28
CA GLU A 12 8.11 -19.01 -5.47
C GLU A 12 7.85 -17.63 -4.88
N PHE A 13 8.33 -17.37 -3.66
CA PHE A 13 8.22 -16.05 -3.03
C PHE A 13 8.90 -14.94 -3.86
N SER A 14 10.08 -15.23 -4.42
CA SER A 14 10.80 -14.28 -5.27
C SER A 14 10.04 -13.98 -6.56
N ILE A 15 9.44 -15.01 -7.18
CA ILE A 15 8.59 -14.84 -8.37
C ILE A 15 7.33 -14.03 -8.03
N ALA A 16 6.65 -14.33 -6.91
CA ALA A 16 5.53 -13.54 -6.42
C ALA A 16 5.92 -12.06 -6.29
N PHE A 17 7.00 -11.79 -5.57
CA PHE A 17 7.47 -10.43 -5.34
C PHE A 17 7.82 -9.73 -6.66
N ALA A 18 8.46 -10.43 -7.60
CA ALA A 18 8.75 -9.90 -8.94
C ALA A 18 7.48 -9.55 -9.72
N THR A 19 6.43 -10.38 -9.66
CA THR A 19 5.14 -10.07 -10.31
C THR A 19 4.48 -8.85 -9.71
N VAL A 20 4.50 -8.70 -8.38
CA VAL A 20 3.99 -7.51 -7.68
C VAL A 20 4.73 -6.27 -8.15
N ALA A 21 6.07 -6.33 -8.23
CA ALA A 21 6.88 -5.23 -8.72
C ALA A 21 6.55 -4.86 -10.18
N LEU A 22 6.33 -5.85 -11.04
CA LEU A 22 5.92 -5.64 -12.43
C LEU A 22 4.56 -4.93 -12.49
N VAL A 23 3.58 -5.38 -11.70
CA VAL A 23 2.28 -4.71 -11.56
C VAL A 23 2.46 -3.27 -11.12
N MET A 24 3.31 -2.99 -10.11
CA MET A 24 3.56 -1.62 -9.67
C MET A 24 4.13 -0.74 -10.77
N ILE A 25 5.10 -1.22 -11.54
CA ILE A 25 5.70 -0.47 -12.66
C ILE A 25 4.65 -0.16 -13.72
N VAL A 26 3.82 -1.14 -14.09
CA VAL A 26 2.76 -0.97 -15.08
C VAL A 26 1.75 0.06 -14.58
N VAL A 27 1.22 -0.09 -13.37
CA VAL A 27 0.23 0.83 -12.80
C VAL A 27 0.81 2.24 -12.68
N ALA A 28 2.10 2.38 -12.31
CA ALA A 28 2.75 3.68 -12.17
C ALA A 28 2.84 4.42 -13.51
N ARG A 29 3.06 3.70 -14.62
CA ARG A 29 3.01 4.29 -15.98
C ARG A 29 1.62 4.85 -16.30
N PHE A 30 0.56 4.16 -15.89
CA PHE A 30 -0.82 4.59 -16.10
C PHE A 30 -1.31 5.59 -15.04
N ALA A 31 -0.56 5.83 -13.96
CA ALA A 31 -0.99 6.73 -12.88
C ALA A 31 -1.33 8.13 -13.40
N LYS A 32 -0.53 8.68 -14.33
CA LYS A 32 -0.83 9.97 -14.97
C LYS A 32 -2.17 9.96 -15.71
N PHE A 33 -2.49 8.86 -16.40
CA PHE A 33 -3.75 8.70 -17.11
C PHE A 33 -4.94 8.63 -16.14
N PHE A 34 -4.82 7.83 -15.08
CA PHE A 34 -5.86 7.75 -14.03
C PHE A 34 -6.10 9.11 -13.36
N VAL A 35 -5.03 9.84 -13.04
CA VAL A 35 -5.13 11.18 -12.44
C VAL A 35 -5.78 12.18 -13.40
N SER A 36 -5.44 12.13 -14.69
CA SER A 36 -6.08 12.99 -15.69
C SER A 36 -7.57 12.69 -15.86
N HIS A 37 -7.99 11.43 -15.72
CA HIS A 37 -9.38 11.04 -15.95
C HIS A 37 -10.27 11.15 -14.70
N TRP A 38 -9.70 10.94 -13.51
CA TRP A 38 -10.43 10.89 -12.24
C TRP A 38 -10.13 12.05 -11.30
N GLY A 39 -9.16 12.89 -11.63
CA GLY A 39 -8.62 13.92 -10.76
C GLY A 39 -7.77 13.36 -9.61
N ILE A 40 -7.01 14.25 -8.97
CA ILE A 40 -6.18 13.94 -7.79
C ILE A 40 -7.03 13.37 -6.63
N PRO A 41 -8.09 14.03 -6.15
CA PRO A 41 -8.86 13.52 -5.01
C PRO A 41 -9.62 12.22 -5.33
N GLY A 42 -10.10 12.06 -6.57
CA GLY A 42 -10.80 10.85 -7.00
C GLY A 42 -9.88 9.63 -7.09
N SER A 43 -8.66 9.83 -7.61
CA SER A 43 -7.64 8.76 -7.68
C SER A 43 -7.14 8.35 -6.30
N PHE A 44 -6.96 9.31 -5.39
CA PHE A 44 -6.57 9.05 -4.00
C PHE A 44 -7.60 8.18 -3.27
N VAL A 45 -8.87 8.58 -3.30
CA VAL A 45 -9.95 7.85 -2.62
C VAL A 45 -10.15 6.45 -3.22
N ARG A 46 -10.12 6.32 -4.55
CA ARG A 46 -10.20 5.01 -5.21
C ARG A 46 -9.03 4.12 -4.84
N GLY A 47 -7.81 4.66 -4.78
CA GLY A 47 -6.62 3.92 -4.35
C GLY A 47 -6.76 3.38 -2.92
N LEU A 48 -7.27 4.19 -1.99
CA LEU A 48 -7.55 3.77 -0.61
C LEU A 48 -8.59 2.64 -0.54
N PHE A 49 -9.69 2.75 -1.30
CA PHE A 49 -10.70 1.70 -1.34
C PHE A 49 -10.15 0.40 -1.94
N VAL A 50 -9.32 0.49 -2.98
CA VAL A 50 -8.63 -0.67 -3.57
C VAL A 50 -7.69 -1.30 -2.56
N MET A 51 -6.93 -0.51 -1.79
CA MET A 51 -6.08 -1.06 -0.71
C MET A 51 -6.90 -1.74 0.39
N MET A 52 -8.02 -1.14 0.82
CA MET A 52 -8.92 -1.75 1.83
C MET A 52 -9.54 -3.05 1.31
N ALA A 53 -10.01 -3.08 0.06
CA ALA A 53 -10.53 -4.28 -0.57
C ALA A 53 -9.46 -5.39 -0.65
N GLY A 54 -8.23 -5.03 -0.98
CA GLY A 54 -7.09 -5.95 -1.02
C GLY A 54 -6.74 -6.50 0.35
N ALA A 55 -6.78 -5.67 1.39
CA ALA A 55 -6.56 -6.09 2.77
C ALA A 55 -7.68 -7.04 3.26
N ILE A 56 -8.95 -6.77 2.93
CA ILE A 56 -10.07 -7.64 3.25
C ILE A 56 -9.95 -8.98 2.51
N ALA A 57 -9.62 -8.94 1.22
CA ALA A 57 -9.38 -10.15 0.43
C ALA A 57 -8.23 -10.98 1.02
N LEU A 58 -7.15 -10.33 1.43
CA LEU A 58 -6.03 -10.98 2.11
C LEU A 58 -6.45 -11.59 3.45
N ALA A 59 -7.26 -10.90 4.25
CA ALA A 59 -7.78 -11.40 5.52
C ALA A 59 -8.67 -12.63 5.30
N ALA A 60 -9.57 -12.59 4.32
CA ALA A 60 -10.42 -13.72 3.94
C ALA A 60 -9.60 -14.90 3.43
N CYS A 61 -8.51 -14.63 2.71
CA CYS A 61 -7.57 -15.66 2.24
C CYS A 61 -6.77 -16.29 3.40
N ALA A 62 -6.44 -15.51 4.42
CA ALA A 62 -5.69 -15.96 5.59
C ALA A 62 -6.49 -16.86 6.54
N THR A 63 -7.83 -16.87 6.46
CA THR A 63 -8.68 -17.77 7.26
C THR A 63 -8.84 -19.17 6.64
N PHE A 64 -8.41 -19.39 5.39
CA PHE A 64 -8.46 -20.71 4.76
C PHE A 64 -7.26 -21.58 5.16
N PRO A 65 -7.48 -22.86 5.55
CA PRO A 65 -6.43 -23.77 6.01
C PRO A 65 -5.46 -24.27 4.92
N LYS A 66 -5.70 -23.97 3.63
CA LYS A 66 -4.76 -24.20 2.51
C LYS A 66 -4.57 -22.89 1.72
N PRO A 67 -3.77 -21.95 2.23
CA PRO A 67 -3.42 -20.77 1.47
C PRO A 67 -2.54 -21.19 0.27
N SER A 68 -3.10 -21.13 -0.94
CA SER A 68 -2.32 -21.32 -2.17
C SER A 68 -1.58 -20.03 -2.53
N PHE A 69 -0.46 -20.16 -3.25
CA PHE A 69 0.33 -19.05 -3.79
C PHE A 69 -0.54 -17.99 -4.48
N MET A 70 -1.45 -18.43 -5.35
CA MET A 70 -2.35 -17.56 -6.11
C MET A 70 -3.28 -16.74 -5.20
N THR A 71 -3.67 -17.34 -4.06
CA THR A 71 -4.61 -16.79 -3.08
C THR A 71 -3.97 -15.67 -2.25
N PHE A 72 -2.64 -15.65 -2.09
CA PHE A 72 -1.90 -14.55 -1.45
C PHE A 72 -1.44 -13.48 -2.44
N VAL A 73 -1.03 -13.89 -3.65
CA VAL A 73 -0.48 -12.98 -4.66
C VAL A 73 -1.56 -12.08 -5.25
N MET A 74 -2.77 -12.59 -5.49
CA MET A 74 -3.89 -11.81 -6.02
C MET A 74 -4.26 -10.60 -5.12
N PRO A 75 -4.49 -10.78 -3.80
CA PRO A 75 -4.69 -9.66 -2.88
C PRO A 75 -3.52 -8.69 -2.86
N MET A 76 -2.27 -9.18 -2.91
CA MET A 76 -1.08 -8.32 -2.95
C MET A 76 -1.02 -7.46 -4.22
N TRP A 77 -1.38 -7.99 -5.39
CA TRP A 77 -1.48 -7.19 -6.62
C TRP A 77 -2.52 -6.08 -6.47
N LEU A 78 -3.66 -6.40 -5.86
CA LEU A 78 -4.72 -5.42 -5.61
C LEU A 78 -4.24 -4.29 -4.69
N ILE A 79 -3.59 -4.65 -3.57
CA ILE A 79 -2.98 -3.68 -2.64
C ILE A 79 -1.92 -2.84 -3.38
N ALA A 80 -1.09 -3.45 -4.21
CA ALA A 80 -0.04 -2.76 -4.96
C ALA A 80 -0.62 -1.74 -5.96
N VAL A 81 -1.70 -2.09 -6.67
CA VAL A 81 -2.42 -1.16 -7.55
C VAL A 81 -2.92 0.05 -6.75
N GLY A 82 -3.60 -0.21 -5.64
CA GLY A 82 -4.12 0.85 -4.76
C GLY A 82 -3.01 1.74 -4.20
N MET A 83 -1.91 1.13 -3.74
CA MET A 83 -0.73 1.81 -3.22
C MET A 83 -0.12 2.74 -4.26
N VAL A 84 0.09 2.26 -5.49
CA VAL A 84 0.68 3.08 -6.55
C VAL A 84 -0.21 4.27 -6.89
N LEU A 85 -1.53 4.08 -6.92
CA LEU A 85 -2.46 5.20 -7.15
C LEU A 85 -2.35 6.25 -6.04
N VAL A 86 -2.35 5.82 -4.77
CA VAL A 86 -2.22 6.70 -3.60
C VAL A 86 -0.87 7.43 -3.59
N VAL A 87 0.23 6.69 -3.70
CA VAL A 87 1.59 7.26 -3.64
C VAL A 87 1.85 8.22 -4.80
N SER A 88 1.37 7.88 -6.00
CA SER A 88 1.55 8.76 -7.17
C SER A 88 0.85 10.10 -6.96
N VAL A 89 -0.36 10.13 -6.40
CA VAL A 89 -1.07 11.40 -6.20
C VAL A 89 -0.60 12.17 -4.97
N THR A 90 -0.22 11.48 -3.89
CA THR A 90 0.29 12.16 -2.68
C THR A 90 1.67 12.74 -2.91
N ALA A 91 2.58 12.01 -3.55
CA ALA A 91 3.92 12.52 -3.86
C ALA A 91 3.85 13.67 -4.87
N ASN A 92 3.13 13.48 -5.99
CA ASN A 92 2.97 14.54 -6.98
C ASN A 92 2.26 15.77 -6.39
N GLY A 93 1.27 15.58 -5.51
CA GLY A 93 0.57 16.67 -4.84
C GLY A 93 1.43 17.41 -3.83
N ALA A 94 2.11 16.68 -2.93
CA ALA A 94 2.92 17.27 -1.85
C ALA A 94 4.16 18.00 -2.37
N LEU A 95 4.75 17.54 -3.49
CA LEU A 95 5.97 18.11 -4.05
C LEU A 95 5.72 19.24 -5.05
N ARG A 96 4.48 19.41 -5.53
CA ARG A 96 4.13 20.40 -6.55
C ARG A 96 4.48 21.83 -6.16
N ASP A 97 4.36 22.14 -4.86
CA ASP A 97 4.53 23.50 -4.34
C ASP A 97 6.00 23.82 -3.98
N PHE A 98 6.91 22.83 -4.07
CA PHE A 98 8.31 22.96 -3.64
C PHE A 98 9.30 23.07 -4.81
N GLY A 99 8.92 23.68 -5.94
CA GLY A 99 9.69 23.74 -7.19
C GLY A 99 11.21 23.87 -7.01
N ASP A 100 11.68 24.93 -6.36
CA ASP A 100 13.11 25.22 -6.18
C ASP A 100 13.82 24.33 -5.14
N ALA A 101 13.08 23.62 -4.29
CA ALA A 101 13.58 22.76 -3.21
C ALA A 101 13.15 21.29 -3.34
N THR A 102 12.78 20.86 -4.55
CA THR A 102 12.18 19.53 -4.80
C THR A 102 13.04 18.39 -4.26
N GLY A 103 14.38 18.45 -4.41
CA GLY A 103 15.29 17.42 -3.91
C GLY A 103 15.24 17.25 -2.39
N THR A 104 15.27 18.35 -1.64
CA THR A 104 15.21 18.33 -0.17
C THR A 104 13.82 17.91 0.32
N ALA A 105 12.76 18.40 -0.33
CA ALA A 105 11.38 18.03 0.01
C ALA A 105 11.12 16.53 -0.19
N VAL A 106 11.62 15.95 -1.29
CA VAL A 106 11.58 14.51 -1.56
C VAL A 106 12.34 13.73 -0.49
N ALA A 107 13.57 14.15 -0.15
CA ALA A 107 14.38 13.46 0.84
C ALA A 107 13.69 13.45 2.22
N LEU A 108 13.15 14.58 2.65
CA LEU A 108 12.42 14.68 3.93
C LEU A 108 11.14 13.85 3.91
N TYR A 109 10.38 13.89 2.81
CA TYR A 109 9.16 13.10 2.63
C TYR A 109 9.42 11.60 2.77
N TYR A 110 10.42 11.07 2.05
CA TYR A 110 10.77 9.65 2.12
C TYR A 110 11.42 9.28 3.45
N SER A 111 12.15 10.20 4.10
CA SER A 111 12.71 9.97 5.44
C SER A 111 11.61 9.77 6.48
N ILE A 112 10.62 10.66 6.51
CA ILE A 112 9.47 10.55 7.42
C ILE A 112 8.65 9.30 7.09
N GLN A 113 8.39 9.04 5.80
CA GLN A 113 7.69 7.82 5.37
C GLN A 113 8.42 6.57 5.87
N SER A 114 9.74 6.49 5.71
CA SER A 114 10.55 5.35 6.15
C SER A 114 10.46 5.15 7.67
N LEU A 115 10.52 6.23 8.45
CA LEU A 115 10.37 6.16 9.91
C LEU A 115 8.99 5.62 10.32
N ILE A 116 7.93 6.10 9.66
CA ILE A 116 6.56 5.65 9.91
C ILE A 116 6.43 4.16 9.53
N VAL A 117 6.87 3.78 8.33
CA VAL A 117 6.77 2.40 7.83
C VAL A 117 7.58 1.44 8.69
N SER A 118 8.82 1.79 9.03
CA SER A 118 9.70 0.94 9.83
C SER A 118 9.20 0.85 11.27
N GLY A 119 8.81 1.97 11.89
CA GLY A 119 8.33 2.01 13.26
C GLY A 119 6.98 1.31 13.43
N LEU A 120 5.95 1.76 12.70
CA LEU A 120 4.61 1.17 12.79
C LEU A 120 4.57 -0.25 12.23
N GLY A 121 5.29 -0.53 11.13
CA GLY A 121 5.38 -1.88 10.58
C GLY A 121 5.97 -2.87 11.58
N THR A 122 7.07 -2.49 12.25
CA THR A 122 7.68 -3.33 13.29
C THR A 122 6.75 -3.50 14.48
N LEU A 123 6.10 -2.42 14.96
CA LEU A 123 5.10 -2.50 16.02
C LEU A 123 3.96 -3.47 15.67
N MET A 124 3.45 -3.44 14.44
CA MET A 124 2.41 -4.38 14.01
C MET A 124 2.90 -5.83 14.01
N THR A 125 4.15 -6.10 13.64
CA THR A 125 4.74 -7.46 13.72
C THR A 125 5.06 -7.93 15.14
N LEU A 126 5.14 -7.02 16.11
CA LEU A 126 5.31 -7.35 17.52
C LEU A 126 3.96 -7.56 18.22
N VAL A 127 2.95 -6.77 17.87
CA VAL A 127 1.59 -6.86 18.43
C VAL A 127 0.80 -8.03 17.85
N PHE A 128 0.91 -8.26 16.54
CA PHE A 128 0.36 -9.43 15.87
C PHE A 128 1.48 -10.43 15.64
N ASP A 129 1.19 -11.72 15.87
CA ASP A 129 2.16 -12.79 15.63
C ASP A 129 2.72 -12.67 14.20
N GLY A 130 4.00 -12.31 14.10
CA GLY A 130 4.70 -11.99 12.86
C GLY A 130 4.80 -13.16 11.88
N ASP A 131 4.35 -14.35 12.28
CA ASP A 131 4.19 -15.53 11.46
C ASP A 131 2.86 -15.60 10.69
N THR A 132 1.97 -14.63 10.88
CA THR A 132 0.67 -14.60 10.21
C THR A 132 0.54 -13.43 9.23
N ALA A 133 -0.49 -13.43 8.38
CA ALA A 133 -0.79 -12.30 7.50
C ALA A 133 -1.52 -11.14 8.21
N TRP A 134 -1.88 -11.33 9.49
CA TRP A 134 -2.60 -10.33 10.29
C TRP A 134 -1.86 -9.00 10.49
N PRO A 135 -0.52 -8.95 10.72
CA PRO A 135 0.21 -7.70 10.76
C PRO A 135 0.05 -6.89 9.46
N LEU A 136 0.09 -7.56 8.31
CA LEU A 136 -0.01 -6.91 7.00
C LEU A 136 -1.44 -6.39 6.73
N VAL A 137 -2.46 -7.19 7.08
CA VAL A 137 -3.87 -6.80 6.99
C VAL A 137 -4.14 -5.59 7.89
N ALA A 138 -3.73 -5.67 9.17
CA ALA A 138 -3.94 -4.61 10.15
C ALA A 138 -3.26 -3.31 9.72
N TYR A 139 -2.01 -3.41 9.25
CA TYR A 139 -1.27 -2.26 8.75
C TYR A 139 -1.93 -1.63 7.51
N CYS A 140 -2.22 -2.44 6.48
CA CYS A 140 -2.80 -1.94 5.24
C CYS A 140 -4.19 -1.32 5.46
N PHE A 141 -5.05 -1.99 6.24
CA PHE A 141 -6.38 -1.50 6.52
C PHE A 141 -6.34 -0.25 7.42
N GLY A 142 -5.55 -0.30 8.51
CA GLY A 142 -5.43 0.79 9.46
C GLY A 142 -4.87 2.06 8.83
N MET A 143 -3.75 1.96 8.10
CA MET A 143 -3.15 3.11 7.42
C MET A 143 -4.07 3.70 6.34
N SER A 144 -4.79 2.85 5.61
CA SER A 144 -5.76 3.30 4.60
C SER A 144 -6.94 4.03 5.25
N ALA A 145 -7.47 3.49 6.35
CA ALA A 145 -8.56 4.12 7.10
C ALA A 145 -8.14 5.45 7.73
N VAL A 146 -6.96 5.52 8.35
CA VAL A 146 -6.41 6.78 8.90
C VAL A 146 -6.24 7.82 7.79
N SER A 147 -5.68 7.43 6.64
CA SER A 147 -5.50 8.31 5.49
C SER A 147 -6.84 8.81 4.94
N PHE A 148 -7.87 7.96 4.92
CA PHE A 148 -9.21 8.33 4.50
C PHE A 148 -9.88 9.32 5.48
N ILE A 149 -9.79 9.06 6.79
CA ILE A 149 -10.33 9.96 7.83
C ILE A 149 -9.62 11.31 7.77
N ALA A 150 -8.29 11.33 7.68
CA ALA A 150 -7.51 12.56 7.55
C ALA A 150 -7.95 13.38 6.33
N PHE A 151 -8.16 12.71 5.18
CA PHE A 151 -8.68 13.35 3.98
C PHE A 151 -10.09 13.91 4.15
N MET A 152 -10.99 13.20 4.84
CA MET A 152 -12.34 13.70 5.15
C MET A 152 -12.31 14.93 6.07
N VAL A 153 -11.50 14.90 7.13
CA VAL A 153 -11.33 16.03 8.07
C VAL A 153 -10.78 17.26 7.35
N LEU A 154 -9.75 17.07 6.51
CA LEU A 154 -9.19 18.16 5.70
C LEU A 154 -10.23 18.73 4.74
N LYS A 155 -10.98 17.88 4.04
CA LYS A 155 -12.04 18.31 3.10
C LYS A 155 -13.16 19.07 3.80
N GLN A 156 -13.49 18.72 5.05
CA GLN A 156 -14.48 19.46 5.85
C GLN A 156 -13.95 20.85 6.26
N LYS A 157 -12.66 20.98 6.53
CA LYS A 157 -12.04 22.24 6.97
C LYS A 157 -11.84 23.25 5.84
N THR A 158 -11.88 22.81 4.57
CA THR A 158 -11.73 23.67 3.39
C THR A 158 -13.08 24.09 2.76
N ARG A 159 -14.21 23.64 3.33
CA ARG A 159 -15.55 24.14 2.99
C ARG A 159 -15.98 25.21 3.98
#